data_AF-A0A1V0QEP9-F1
#
_entry.id   AF-A0A1V0QEP9-F1
#
_cell.length_a   1.000
_cell.length_b   1.000
_cell.length_c   1.000
_cell.angle_alpha   90.00
_cell.angle_beta   90.00
_cell.angle_gamma   90.00
#
_symmetry.space_group_name_H-M   'P 1'
#
loop_
_entity.id
_entity.type
_entity.pdbx_description
1 polymer ?
#
loop_
_entity_poly.entity_id
_entity_poly.type
_entity_poly.pdbx_seq_one_letter_code
_entity_poly.pdbx_strand_id
1 'polypeptide(L)'
;MLPTGTALFQTAFQKSHATLPDKKEEVLLTCFHLIESVSIPKGVVMTDKGTADYTQYTAFIDLSKTQYYFRTYDNSQIITVKMPTSCDCTAKILSLGKLESPQIFHNLKGTSI
;
A
#
# COMPACT_ATOMS: atom_id res chain seq x y z
N MET A 1 -21.25 0.23 -13.04
CA MET A 1 -20.18 0.71 -13.94
C MET A 1 -19.06 1.26 -13.05
N LEU A 2 -17.95 0.53 -12.89
CA LEU A 2 -16.84 1.01 -12.07
C LEU A 2 -16.23 2.29 -12.69
N PRO A 3 -15.70 3.24 -11.90
CA PRO A 3 -15.08 4.46 -12.39
C PRO A 3 -13.63 4.19 -12.84
N THR A 4 -13.41 3.18 -13.70
CA THR A 4 -12.05 2.74 -14.04
C THR A 4 -11.28 3.81 -14.80
N GLY A 5 -11.95 4.64 -15.60
CA GLY A 5 -11.34 5.75 -16.33
C GLY A 5 -10.95 6.94 -15.44
N THR A 6 -11.74 7.25 -14.42
CA THR A 6 -11.48 8.39 -13.52
C THR A 6 -10.31 8.14 -12.59
N ALA A 7 -10.10 6.90 -12.13
CA ALA A 7 -8.96 6.55 -11.29
C ALA A 7 -7.62 6.81 -12.01
N LEU A 8 -7.52 6.39 -13.28
CA LEU A 8 -6.32 6.63 -14.10
C LEU A 8 -6.03 8.12 -14.28
N PHE A 9 -7.07 8.91 -14.58
CA PHE A 9 -6.93 10.35 -14.73
C PHE A 9 -6.48 11.02 -13.42
N GLN A 10 -7.12 10.68 -12.29
CA GLN A 10 -6.76 11.22 -10.98
C GLN A 10 -5.32 10.89 -10.59
N THR A 11 -4.90 9.63 -10.75
CA THR A 11 -3.52 9.23 -10.45
C THR A 11 -2.50 9.92 -11.36
N ALA A 12 -2.77 10.03 -12.66
CA ALA A 12 -1.88 10.70 -13.61
C ALA A 12 -1.75 12.21 -13.31
N PHE A 13 -2.86 12.87 -13.01
CA PHE A 13 -2.89 14.27 -12.63
C PHE A 13 -2.11 14.52 -11.33
N GLN A 14 -2.41 13.75 -10.29
CA GLN A 14 -1.74 13.85 -9.00
C GLN A 14 -0.24 13.58 -9.12
N LYS A 15 0.17 12.54 -9.86
CA LYS A 15 1.59 12.25 -10.11
C LYS A 15 2.31 13.42 -10.78
N SER A 16 1.64 14.12 -11.70
CA SER A 16 2.24 15.23 -12.46
C SER A 16 2.40 16.52 -11.64
N HIS A 17 1.63 16.67 -10.57
CA HIS A 17 1.60 17.87 -9.72
C HIS A 17 2.07 17.62 -8.28
N ALA A 18 2.45 16.39 -7.93
CA ALA A 18 2.99 16.07 -6.63
C ALA A 18 4.42 16.59 -6.49
N THR A 19 4.64 17.42 -5.47
CA THR A 19 6.00 17.77 -5.03
C THR A 19 6.54 16.61 -4.20
N LEU A 20 7.63 16.00 -4.67
CA LEU A 20 8.30 14.93 -3.94
C LEU A 20 9.34 15.53 -2.99
N PRO A 21 9.37 15.11 -1.71
CA PRO A 21 10.40 15.53 -0.76
C PRO A 21 11.76 14.88 -1.10
N ASP A 22 12.86 15.42 -0.55
CA ASP A 22 14.21 14.93 -0.84
C ASP A 22 14.52 13.58 -0.16
N LYS A 23 13.87 13.29 0.98
CA LYS A 23 14.10 12.05 1.72
C LYS A 23 13.25 10.91 1.18
N LYS A 24 13.88 9.77 0.90
CA LYS A 24 13.22 8.56 0.35
C LYS A 24 12.03 8.07 1.18
N GLU A 25 12.13 8.12 2.51
CA GLU A 25 11.03 7.70 3.40
C GLU A 25 9.83 8.62 3.27
N GLU A 26 10.07 9.93 3.17
CA GLU A 26 9.03 10.93 2.96
C GLU A 26 8.41 10.76 1.55
N VAL A 27 9.21 10.45 0.53
CA VAL A 27 8.71 10.14 -0.83
C VAL A 27 7.76 8.95 -0.80
N LEU A 28 8.16 7.86 -0.14
CA LEU A 28 7.33 6.67 -0.02
C LEU A 28 5.99 6.98 0.67
N LEU A 29 6.05 7.74 1.77
CA LEU A 29 4.85 8.20 2.47
C LEU A 29 3.97 9.03 1.54
N THR A 30 4.52 10.00 0.82
CA THR A 30 3.78 10.80 -0.16
C THR A 30 3.12 9.91 -1.21
N CYS A 31 3.81 8.91 -1.74
CA CYS A 31 3.24 7.97 -2.71
C CYS A 31 2.03 7.21 -2.16
N PHE A 32 2.09 6.74 -0.90
CA PHE A 32 0.94 6.09 -0.25
C PHE A 32 -0.27 7.03 -0.12
N HIS A 33 -0.05 8.31 0.19
CA HIS A 33 -1.12 9.31 0.28
C HIS A 33 -1.73 9.62 -1.08
N LEU A 34 -0.92 9.69 -2.15
CA LEU A 34 -1.43 9.93 -3.50
C LEU A 34 -2.36 8.79 -3.95
N ILE A 35 -1.92 7.54 -3.79
CA ILE A 35 -2.72 6.37 -4.20
C ILE A 35 -3.96 6.18 -3.30
N GLU A 36 -3.98 6.73 -2.09
CA GLU A 36 -5.14 6.65 -1.20
C GLU A 36 -6.39 7.30 -1.80
N SER A 37 -6.24 8.35 -2.60
CA SER A 37 -7.34 9.05 -3.26
C SER A 37 -8.12 8.19 -4.26
N VAL A 38 -7.48 7.16 -4.81
CA VAL A 38 -8.08 6.20 -5.76
C VAL A 38 -8.36 4.85 -5.11
N SER A 39 -8.18 4.75 -3.78
CA SER A 39 -8.50 3.54 -3.03
C SER A 39 -10.01 3.36 -2.90
N ILE A 40 -10.51 2.14 -3.09
CA ILE A 40 -11.93 1.80 -3.02
C ILE A 40 -12.21 1.21 -1.63
N PRO A 41 -13.05 1.85 -0.79
CA PRO A 41 -13.45 1.30 0.50
C PRO A 41 -14.38 0.08 0.35
N LYS A 42 -14.30 -0.88 1.28
CA LYS A 42 -15.21 -2.05 1.32
C LYS A 42 -16.66 -1.57 1.35
N GLY A 43 -17.49 -2.09 0.44
CA GLY A 43 -18.94 -1.84 0.39
C GLY A 43 -19.39 -0.65 -0.46
N VAL A 44 -18.47 0.16 -0.98
CA VAL A 44 -18.81 1.26 -1.92
C VAL A 44 -19.15 0.71 -3.31
N VAL A 45 -18.46 -0.34 -3.73
CA VAL A 45 -18.70 -1.03 -5.00
C VAL A 45 -19.10 -2.45 -4.72
N MET A 46 -20.25 -2.86 -5.25
CA MET A 46 -20.75 -4.22 -5.17
C MET A 46 -20.77 -4.81 -6.57
N THR A 47 -20.30 -6.05 -6.71
CA THR A 47 -20.41 -6.82 -7.93
C THR A 47 -21.83 -7.34 -8.11
N ASP A 48 -22.17 -7.76 -9.32
CA ASP A 48 -23.46 -8.41 -9.62
C ASP A 48 -23.70 -9.70 -8.81
N LYS A 49 -22.64 -10.25 -8.18
CA LYS A 49 -22.67 -11.43 -7.31
C LYS A 49 -22.85 -11.08 -5.82
N GLY A 50 -23.04 -9.80 -5.49
CA GLY A 50 -23.20 -9.35 -4.10
C GLY A 50 -21.91 -9.33 -3.28
N THR A 51 -20.73 -9.40 -3.93
CA THR A 51 -19.44 -9.26 -3.25
C THR A 51 -18.93 -7.83 -3.38
N ALA A 52 -18.26 -7.31 -2.35
CA ALA A 52 -17.64 -6.00 -2.44
C ALA A 52 -16.38 -6.04 -3.32
N ASP A 53 -16.25 -5.08 -4.24
CA ASP A 53 -15.01 -4.79 -4.94
C ASP A 53 -14.31 -3.63 -4.20
N TYR A 54 -13.06 -3.83 -3.80
CA TYR A 54 -12.35 -2.90 -2.93
C TYR A 54 -10.83 -3.08 -3.02
N THR A 55 -10.09 -2.05 -2.60
CA THR A 55 -8.62 -2.09 -2.55
C THR A 55 -8.17 -2.97 -1.39
N GLN A 56 -7.68 -4.18 -1.68
CA GLN A 56 -7.24 -5.13 -0.64
C GLN A 56 -5.88 -4.77 -0.02
N TYR A 57 -4.95 -4.28 -0.85
CA TYR A 57 -3.62 -3.85 -0.42
C TYR A 57 -3.08 -2.78 -1.36
N THR A 58 -2.11 -2.01 -0.88
CA THR A 58 -1.32 -1.07 -1.68
C THR A 58 0.15 -1.38 -1.46
N ALA A 59 0.95 -1.39 -2.53
CA ALA A 59 2.37 -1.69 -2.42
C ALA A 59 3.24 -0.84 -3.34
N PHE A 60 4.48 -0.63 -2.91
CA PHE A 60 5.55 0.03 -3.67
C PHE A 60 6.83 -0.79 -3.59
N ILE A 61 7.65 -0.69 -4.64
CA ILE A 61 8.91 -1.42 -4.76
C ILE A 61 10.04 -0.41 -4.99
N ASP A 62 11.00 -0.35 -4.08
CA ASP A 62 12.28 0.34 -4.33
C ASP A 62 13.23 -0.65 -5.01
N LEU A 63 13.40 -0.47 -6.32
CA LEU A 63 14.28 -1.28 -7.15
C LEU A 63 15.78 -1.03 -6.84
N SER A 64 16.13 0.12 -6.26
CA SER A 64 17.53 0.44 -5.93
C SER A 64 18.00 -0.32 -4.69
N LYS A 65 17.12 -0.48 -3.71
CA LYS A 65 17.40 -1.18 -2.44
C LYS A 65 16.83 -2.60 -2.38
N THR A 66 16.14 -3.03 -3.44
CA THR A 66 15.38 -4.28 -3.50
C THR A 66 14.47 -4.44 -2.27
N GLN A 67 13.70 -3.39 -1.96
CA GLN A 67 12.80 -3.33 -0.82
C GLN A 67 11.35 -3.23 -1.29
N TYR A 68 10.48 -3.97 -0.62
CA TYR A 68 9.05 -4.04 -0.89
C TYR A 68 8.30 -3.44 0.30
N TYR A 69 7.41 -2.49 0.03
CA TYR A 69 6.62 -1.78 1.03
C TYR A 69 5.15 -2.03 0.75
N PHE A 70 4.36 -2.40 1.75
CA PHE A 70 2.93 -2.59 1.56
C PHE A 70 2.12 -2.27 2.80
N ARG A 71 0.85 -1.95 2.58
CA ARG A 71 -0.21 -1.88 3.60
C ARG A 71 -1.38 -2.73 3.13
N THR A 72 -2.08 -3.36 4.05
CA THR A 72 -3.32 -4.08 3.75
C THR A 72 -4.52 -3.24 4.15
N TYR A 73 -5.70 -3.57 3.66
CA TYR A 73 -6.93 -2.87 4.04
C TYR A 73 -7.17 -2.90 5.55
N ASP A 74 -6.91 -4.05 6.18
CA ASP A 74 -7.16 -4.26 7.61
C ASP A 74 -5.96 -3.86 8.49
N ASN A 75 -4.84 -3.39 7.90
CA ASN A 75 -3.67 -2.91 8.61
C ASN A 75 -3.00 -1.72 7.90
N SER A 76 -3.21 -0.53 8.46
CA SER A 76 -2.66 0.73 7.95
C SER A 76 -1.15 0.91 8.19
N GLN A 77 -0.49 0.01 8.93
CA GLN A 77 0.96 0.08 9.12
C GLN A 77 1.68 -0.30 7.83
N ILE A 78 2.69 0.49 7.46
CA ILE A 78 3.54 0.18 6.30
C ILE A 78 4.52 -0.93 6.71
N ILE A 79 4.34 -2.10 6.13
CA ILE A 79 5.21 -3.26 6.33
C ILE A 79 6.30 -3.21 5.26
N THR A 80 7.55 -3.39 5.68
CA THR A 80 8.72 -3.43 4.78
C THR A 80 9.32 -4.82 4.75
N VAL A 81 9.60 -5.31 3.55
CA VAL A 81 10.26 -6.58 3.29
C VAL A 81 11.47 -6.34 2.41
N LYS A 82 12.64 -6.79 2.87
CA LYS A 82 13.88 -6.75 2.06
C LYS A 82 13.96 -8.02 1.23
N MET A 83 14.10 -7.89 -0.08
CA MET A 83 14.36 -9.04 -0.94
C MET A 83 15.81 -9.53 -0.74
N PRO A 84 16.04 -10.85 -0.74
CA PRO A 84 17.39 -11.39 -0.67
C PRO A 84 18.17 -11.03 -1.93
N THR A 85 19.46 -10.71 -1.75
CA THR A 85 20.36 -10.28 -2.84
C THR A 85 20.83 -11.46 -3.70
N SER A 86 20.87 -12.66 -3.12
CA SER A 86 21.17 -13.92 -3.80
C SER A 86 19.90 -14.75 -3.86
N CYS A 87 19.27 -14.77 -5.03
CA CYS A 87 18.27 -15.78 -5.33
C CYS A 87 19.04 -16.98 -5.88
N ASP A 88 19.15 -18.08 -5.13
CA ASP A 88 19.53 -19.35 -5.75
C ASP A 88 18.43 -19.66 -6.77
N CYS A 89 18.75 -19.56 -8.06
CA CYS A 89 17.81 -19.78 -9.17
C CYS A 89 17.26 -21.23 -9.23
N THR A 90 17.61 -22.06 -8.25
CA THR A 90 17.18 -23.44 -8.08
C THR A 90 15.81 -23.50 -7.39
N ALA A 91 14.77 -23.07 -8.11
CA ALA A 91 13.40 -23.58 -8.06
C ALA A 91 12.72 -23.82 -6.69
N LYS A 92 12.93 -22.97 -5.67
CA LYS A 92 12.13 -23.01 -4.43
C LYS A 92 11.38 -21.69 -4.24
N ILE A 93 10.05 -21.76 -4.12
CA ILE A 93 9.22 -20.58 -3.83
C ILE A 93 9.68 -20.01 -2.48
N LEU A 94 10.17 -18.78 -2.51
CA LEU A 94 10.54 -18.04 -1.32
C LEU A 94 9.31 -17.35 -0.75
N SER A 95 8.86 -17.80 0.42
CA SER A 95 7.83 -17.10 1.19
C SER A 95 8.47 -15.93 1.94
N LEU A 96 8.00 -14.72 1.68
CA LEU A 96 8.47 -13.49 2.30
C LEU A 96 7.71 -13.13 3.59
N GLY A 97 6.75 -13.96 4.00
CA GLY A 97 5.89 -13.74 5.16
C GLY A 97 4.42 -13.76 4.81
N LYS A 98 3.57 -13.56 5.82
CA LYS A 98 2.12 -13.45 5.67
C LYS A 98 1.73 -12.00 5.37
N LEU A 99 0.85 -11.82 4.39
CA LEU A 99 0.27 -10.52 4.05
C LEU A 99 -0.70 -10.04 5.15
N GLU A 100 -1.48 -10.96 5.70
CA GLU A 100 -2.43 -10.68 6.77
C GLU A 100 -1.72 -10.57 8.12
N SER A 101 -1.69 -9.35 8.66
CA SER A 101 -1.19 -9.04 9.99
C SER A 101 -2.22 -8.15 10.70
N PRO A 102 -2.64 -8.48 11.93
CA PRO A 102 -3.64 -7.70 12.65
C PRO A 102 -3.10 -6.29 12.98
N GLN A 103 -3.98 -5.30 12.91
CA GLN A 103 -3.64 -3.94 13.32
C GLN A 103 -3.42 -3.87 14.84
N ILE A 104 -2.26 -3.34 15.24
CA ILE A 104 -1.93 -3.11 16.64
C ILE A 104 -2.25 -1.65 16.98
N PHE A 105 -3.19 -1.44 17.89
CA PHE A 105 -3.53 -0.12 18.41
C PHE A 105 -2.69 0.20 19.66
N HIS A 106 -1.98 1.33 19.63
CA HIS A 106 -1.22 1.79 20.79
C HIS A 106 -2.12 2.68 21.67
N ASN A 107 -2.43 2.21 22.88
CA ASN A 107 -3.20 2.99 23.86
C ASN A 107 -2.25 3.86 24.69
N LEU A 108 -2.28 5.17 24.46
CA LEU A 108 -1.53 6.13 25.27
C LEU A 108 -2.26 6.34 26.61
N LYS A 109 -1.57 6.15 27.73
CA LYS A 109 -2.10 6.52 29.05
C LYS A 109 -1.98 8.03 29.22
N GLY A 110 -3.10 8.69 29.52
CA GLY A 110 -3.11 10.13 29.81
C GLY A 110 -2.16 10.45 30.96
N THR A 111 -1.17 11.28 30.70
CA THR A 111 -0.37 11.91 31.75
C THR A 111 -1.03 13.25 32.04
N SER A 112 -1.53 13.44 33.26
CA SER A 112 -2.05 14.73 33.68
C SER A 112 -0.92 15.75 33.59
N ILE A 113 -1.10 16.79 32.80
CA ILE A 113 -0.23 17.96 32.75
C ILE A 113 -0.36 18.79 34.03
#